data_AF-A0A7C6U8Q6-F1
#
_entry.id   AF-A0A7C6U8Q6-F1
#
_cell.length_a   1.000
_cell.length_b   1.000
_cell.length_c   1.000
_cell.angle_alpha   90.00
_cell.angle_beta   90.00
_cell.angle_gamma   90.00
#
_symmetry.space_group_name_H-M   'P 1'
#
loop_
_entity.id
_entity.type
_entity.pdbx_description
1 polymer ?
#
loop_
_entity_poly.entity_id
_entity_poly.type
_entity_poly.pdbx_seq_one_letter_code
_entity_poly.pdbx_strand_id
1 'polypeptide(L)'
;QVLFALARRTPARDHADRAAAQVATAVLGGGLSSRLFQRVREELGLAYTVYAALDQFRATGLVSVVAGSPVERADALGGALTEVMRGMVSEPPTSDEVTRAVGHLTGSIRLGLDDPMSRMTRIGRHLLDRDTVVPVEDSVARLTAVTRDDVVGYWARESAPWCLAAVGPGMPGGGGAAGLLDGVSG
;
A
#
# COMPACT_ATOMS: atom_id res chain seq x y z
N GLN A 1 -6.49 -21.65 -5.92
CA GLN A 1 -5.68 -20.43 -5.72
C GLN A 1 -5.57 -20.17 -4.23
N VAL A 2 -4.45 -19.61 -3.80
CA VAL A 2 -4.28 -19.03 -2.46
C VAL A 2 -4.36 -17.52 -2.56
N LEU A 3 -4.95 -16.89 -1.55
CA LEU A 3 -4.99 -15.44 -1.36
C LEU A 3 -4.26 -15.11 -0.06
N PHE A 4 -3.30 -14.19 -0.13
CA PHE A 4 -2.65 -13.60 1.02
C PHE A 4 -3.10 -12.16 1.20
N ALA A 5 -3.39 -11.78 2.42
CA ALA A 5 -3.65 -10.41 2.85
C ALA A 5 -2.78 -10.12 4.08
N LEU A 6 -1.74 -9.34 3.87
CA LEU A 6 -0.89 -8.80 4.94
C LEU A 6 -1.39 -7.42 5.27
N ALA A 7 -1.52 -7.10 6.56
CA ALA A 7 -1.90 -5.75 6.95
C ALA A 7 -1.16 -5.32 8.20
N ARG A 8 -0.83 -4.02 8.29
CA ARG A 8 -0.27 -3.43 9.51
C ARG A 8 -0.90 -2.07 9.77
N ARG A 9 -0.88 -1.67 11.03
CA ARG A 9 -1.36 -0.35 11.44
C ARG A 9 -0.51 0.75 10.79
N THR A 10 -1.15 1.86 10.48
CA THR A 10 -0.52 3.08 9.98
C THR A 10 -1.07 4.30 10.72
N PRO A 11 -0.53 5.50 10.47
CA PRO A 11 -1.05 6.73 11.06
C PRO A 11 -2.52 6.97 10.75
N ALA A 12 -3.20 7.62 11.71
CA ALA A 12 -4.59 8.04 11.57
C ALA A 12 -4.76 9.10 10.48
N ARG A 13 -6.02 9.30 10.06
CA ARG A 13 -6.42 10.19 8.98
C ARG A 13 -5.89 11.63 9.06
N ASP A 14 -5.73 12.18 10.26
CA ASP A 14 -5.28 13.56 10.46
C ASP A 14 -3.86 13.67 11.03
N HIS A 15 -3.12 12.56 11.02
CA HIS A 15 -1.72 12.53 11.40
C HIS A 15 -0.82 13.23 10.37
N ALA A 16 0.28 13.84 10.82
CA ALA A 16 1.24 14.54 9.95
C ALA A 16 1.83 13.60 8.86
N ASP A 17 2.24 12.40 9.26
CA ASP A 17 2.81 11.39 8.35
C ASP A 17 1.80 10.76 7.37
N ARG A 18 0.53 11.18 7.35
CA ARG A 18 -0.50 10.57 6.48
C ARG A 18 -0.14 10.63 4.99
N ALA A 19 0.49 11.72 4.56
CA ALA A 19 0.84 11.94 3.16
C ALA A 19 2.05 11.08 2.77
N ALA A 20 3.04 11.00 3.66
CA ALA A 20 4.17 10.09 3.51
C ALA A 20 3.68 8.63 3.43
N ALA A 21 2.74 8.21 4.29
CA ALA A 21 2.14 6.88 4.25
C ALA A 21 1.39 6.59 2.94
N GLN A 22 0.67 7.59 2.39
CA GLN A 22 -0.02 7.48 1.09
C GLN A 22 0.98 7.23 -0.05
N VAL A 23 2.03 8.05 -0.13
CA VAL A 23 3.05 7.93 -1.19
C VAL A 23 3.87 6.65 -1.02
N ALA A 24 4.26 6.32 0.21
CA ALA A 24 4.94 5.07 0.57
C ALA A 24 4.16 3.83 0.11
N THR A 25 2.84 3.81 0.37
CA THR A 25 1.97 2.71 -0.06
C THR A 25 1.85 2.66 -1.59
N ALA A 26 1.80 3.82 -2.25
CA ALA A 26 1.76 3.88 -3.70
C ALA A 26 3.04 3.34 -4.36
N VAL A 27 4.22 3.65 -3.81
CA VAL A 27 5.49 3.04 -4.25
C VAL A 27 5.49 1.52 -4.04
N LEU A 28 4.99 1.06 -2.89
CA LEU A 28 4.94 -0.36 -2.56
C LEU A 28 4.05 -1.14 -3.54
N GLY A 29 2.80 -0.70 -3.75
CA GLY A 29 1.82 -1.49 -4.49
C GLY A 29 0.64 -0.72 -5.11
N GLY A 30 0.72 0.60 -5.25
CA GLY A 30 -0.44 1.42 -5.64
C GLY A 30 -0.77 1.43 -7.14
N GLY A 31 0.09 0.90 -8.00
CA GLY A 31 -0.13 0.94 -9.45
C GLY A 31 0.86 0.09 -10.23
N LEU A 32 0.80 0.19 -11.56
CA LEU A 32 1.59 -0.66 -12.46
C LEU A 32 3.11 -0.45 -12.31
N SER A 33 3.54 0.75 -11.93
CA SER A 33 4.95 1.08 -11.69
C SER A 33 5.43 0.81 -10.27
N SER A 34 4.57 0.24 -9.41
CA SER A 34 4.92 -0.08 -8.02
C SER A 34 5.84 -1.30 -7.93
N ARG A 35 6.60 -1.39 -6.84
CA ARG A 35 7.58 -2.48 -6.65
C ARG A 35 6.92 -3.85 -6.65
N LEU A 36 5.78 -4.00 -5.95
CA LEU A 36 5.04 -5.25 -5.92
C LEU A 36 4.56 -5.67 -7.32
N PHE A 37 4.04 -4.72 -8.10
CA PHE A 37 3.56 -5.02 -9.44
C PHE A 37 4.72 -5.45 -10.36
N GLN A 38 5.81 -4.68 -10.38
CA GLN A 38 6.98 -5.00 -11.21
C GLN A 38 7.59 -6.35 -10.81
N ARG A 39 7.87 -6.55 -9.52
CA ARG A 39 8.56 -7.74 -9.04
C ARG A 39 7.70 -9.00 -9.13
N VAL A 40 6.49 -8.96 -8.57
CA VAL A 40 5.67 -10.16 -8.38
C VAL A 40 4.91 -10.54 -9.66
N ARG A 41 4.41 -9.54 -10.40
CA ARG A 41 3.58 -9.77 -11.58
C ARG A 41 4.37 -9.71 -12.89
N GLU A 42 5.16 -8.66 -13.13
CA GLU A 42 5.86 -8.50 -14.41
C GLU A 42 7.09 -9.40 -14.52
N GLU A 43 7.99 -9.39 -13.53
CA GLU A 43 9.23 -10.16 -13.58
C GLU A 43 9.04 -11.65 -13.28
N LEU A 44 8.33 -11.97 -12.19
CA LEU A 44 8.23 -13.34 -11.69
C LEU A 44 6.95 -14.07 -12.12
N GLY A 45 5.94 -13.35 -12.60
CA GLY A 45 4.66 -13.96 -13.02
C GLY A 45 4.00 -14.82 -11.95
N LEU A 46 4.16 -14.46 -10.67
CA LEU A 46 3.68 -15.25 -9.54
C LEU A 46 2.22 -14.98 -9.23
N ALA A 47 1.75 -13.75 -9.41
CA ALA A 47 0.38 -13.35 -9.11
C ALA A 47 -0.17 -12.43 -10.20
N TYR A 48 -1.40 -12.68 -10.63
CA TYR A 48 -2.12 -11.75 -11.50
C TYR A 48 -2.62 -10.53 -10.73
N THR A 49 -3.10 -10.76 -9.50
CA THR A 49 -3.53 -9.72 -8.58
C THR A 49 -2.49 -9.57 -7.48
N VAL A 50 -1.86 -8.41 -7.43
CA VAL A 50 -0.97 -7.98 -6.36
C VAL A 50 -1.08 -6.46 -6.24
N TYR A 51 -1.34 -5.95 -5.05
CA TYR A 51 -1.41 -4.50 -4.79
C TYR A 51 -1.21 -4.19 -3.31
N ALA A 52 -0.98 -2.91 -3.02
CA ALA A 52 -1.04 -2.34 -1.69
C ALA A 52 -2.09 -1.22 -1.64
N ALA A 53 -2.86 -1.18 -0.55
CA ALA A 53 -3.87 -0.17 -0.32
C ALA A 53 -3.70 0.42 1.09
N LEU A 54 -4.13 1.68 1.26
CA LEU A 54 -4.09 2.39 2.52
C LEU A 54 -5.48 2.89 2.89
N ASP A 55 -5.99 2.41 4.02
CA ASP A 55 -7.24 2.85 4.62
C ASP A 55 -6.95 3.71 5.84
N GLN A 56 -7.56 4.90 5.91
CA GLN A 56 -7.33 5.86 6.99
C GLN A 56 -8.62 6.18 7.73
N PHE A 57 -8.68 5.74 8.98
CA PHE A 57 -9.78 5.97 9.91
C PHE A 57 -9.48 7.13 10.85
N ARG A 58 -10.48 7.55 11.61
CA ARG A 58 -10.37 8.68 12.56
C ARG A 58 -9.26 8.49 13.60
N ALA A 59 -9.15 7.28 14.17
CA ALA A 59 -8.22 6.99 15.28
C ALA A 59 -7.00 6.14 14.86
N THR A 60 -6.98 5.60 13.64
CA THR A 60 -5.92 4.72 13.15
C THR A 60 -5.93 4.65 11.63
N GLY A 61 -4.90 4.08 11.01
CA GLY A 61 -4.95 3.62 9.64
C GLY A 61 -4.52 2.16 9.51
N LEU A 62 -4.65 1.62 8.31
CA LEU A 62 -4.26 0.28 7.92
C LEU A 62 -3.65 0.33 6.52
N VAL A 63 -2.45 -0.21 6.35
CA VAL A 63 -1.93 -0.58 5.03
C VAL A 63 -2.15 -2.07 4.85
N SER A 64 -2.64 -2.47 3.69
CA SER A 64 -2.86 -3.86 3.32
C SER A 64 -2.15 -4.19 2.02
N VAL A 65 -1.42 -5.30 1.98
CA VAL A 65 -0.86 -5.92 0.78
C VAL A 65 -1.66 -7.17 0.49
N VAL A 66 -2.26 -7.24 -0.70
CA VAL A 66 -3.10 -8.37 -1.12
C VAL A 66 -2.52 -8.98 -2.38
N ALA A 67 -2.35 -10.30 -2.38
CA ALA A 67 -1.82 -11.03 -3.52
C ALA A 67 -2.45 -12.41 -3.68
N GLY A 68 -2.69 -12.84 -4.92
CA GLY A 68 -3.31 -14.13 -5.23
C GLY A 68 -2.51 -14.94 -6.26
N SER A 69 -2.28 -16.23 -5.97
CA SER A 69 -1.46 -17.13 -6.80
C SER A 69 -2.02 -18.57 -6.83
N PRO A 70 -1.68 -19.41 -7.82
CA PRO A 70 -1.86 -20.86 -7.72
C PRO A 70 -1.20 -21.43 -6.45
N VAL A 71 -1.75 -22.53 -5.92
CA VAL A 71 -1.35 -23.10 -4.62
C VAL A 71 0.11 -23.54 -4.66
N GLU A 72 0.54 -24.07 -5.81
CA GLU A 72 1.87 -24.62 -6.05
C GLU A 72 2.97 -23.53 -6.05
N ARG A 73 2.58 -22.26 -6.14
CA ARG A 73 3.47 -21.08 -6.16
C ARG A 73 3.37 -20.24 -4.89
N ALA A 74 2.63 -20.69 -3.87
CA ALA A 74 2.36 -19.96 -2.64
C ALA A 74 3.65 -19.54 -1.91
N ASP A 75 4.61 -20.45 -1.76
CA ASP A 75 5.86 -20.18 -1.04
C ASP A 75 6.74 -19.17 -1.80
N ALA A 76 6.82 -19.31 -3.13
CA ALA A 76 7.54 -18.37 -3.98
C ALA A 76 6.91 -16.96 -3.92
N LEU A 77 5.58 -16.88 -3.92
CA LEU A 77 4.86 -15.62 -3.71
C LEU A 77 5.21 -15.03 -2.34
N GLY A 78 5.16 -15.81 -1.26
CA GLY A 78 5.49 -15.35 0.08
C GLY A 78 6.92 -14.80 0.18
N GLY A 79 7.89 -15.48 -0.43
CA GLY A 79 9.27 -15.00 -0.54
C GLY A 79 9.38 -13.66 -1.27
N ALA A 80 8.75 -13.53 -2.44
CA ALA A 80 8.79 -12.29 -3.22
C ALA A 80 8.09 -11.12 -2.52
N LEU A 81 6.96 -11.37 -1.84
CA LEU A 81 6.28 -10.37 -1.03
C LEU A 81 7.19 -9.87 0.10
N THR A 82 7.83 -10.81 0.80
CA THR A 82 8.77 -10.51 1.89
C THR A 82 9.96 -9.68 1.39
N GLU A 83 10.57 -10.09 0.28
CA GLU A 83 11.68 -9.38 -0.39
C GLU A 83 11.32 -7.91 -0.64
N VAL A 84 10.18 -7.66 -1.30
CA VAL A 84 9.76 -6.30 -1.65
C VAL A 84 9.44 -5.47 -0.42
N MET A 85 8.72 -6.03 0.56
CA MET A 85 8.34 -5.29 1.77
C MET A 85 9.55 -4.92 2.64
N ARG A 86 10.49 -5.85 2.86
CA ARG A 86 11.76 -5.54 3.54
C ARG A 86 12.60 -4.56 2.74
N GLY A 87 12.59 -4.71 1.42
CA GLY A 87 13.25 -3.82 0.46
C GLY A 87 12.83 -2.35 0.59
N MET A 88 11.62 -2.05 1.06
CA MET A 88 11.21 -0.66 1.33
C MET A 88 12.07 0.04 2.39
N VAL A 89 12.69 -0.73 3.29
CA VAL A 89 13.58 -0.23 4.36
C VAL A 89 15.03 -0.45 4.00
N SER A 90 15.41 -1.66 3.56
CA SER A 90 16.81 -2.00 3.29
C SER A 90 17.34 -1.38 2.00
N GLU A 91 16.48 -1.14 1.02
CA GLU A 91 16.79 -0.47 -0.24
C GLU A 91 15.77 0.67 -0.49
N PRO A 92 15.91 1.79 0.24
CA PRO A 92 14.87 2.79 0.31
C PRO A 92 14.49 3.37 -1.06
N PRO A 93 13.21 3.69 -1.30
CA PRO A 93 12.73 4.24 -2.57
C PRO A 93 13.59 5.37 -3.14
N THR A 94 13.86 5.34 -4.43
CA THR A 94 14.55 6.41 -5.16
C THR A 94 13.65 7.63 -5.33
N SER A 95 14.24 8.81 -5.58
CA SER A 95 13.47 10.03 -5.85
C SER A 95 12.53 9.88 -7.05
N ASP A 96 12.92 9.10 -8.06
CA ASP A 96 12.10 8.85 -9.24
C ASP A 96 10.90 7.96 -8.93
N GLU A 97 11.06 6.94 -8.08
CA GLU A 97 9.94 6.12 -7.60
C GLU A 97 8.93 6.96 -6.83
N VAL A 98 9.40 7.84 -5.94
CA VAL A 98 8.54 8.75 -5.17
C VAL A 98 7.83 9.73 -6.10
N THR A 99 8.54 10.33 -7.06
CA THR A 99 7.96 11.25 -8.04
C THR A 99 6.87 10.57 -8.87
N ARG A 100 7.10 9.34 -9.34
CA ARG A 100 6.09 8.55 -10.06
C ARG A 100 4.87 8.25 -9.20
N ALA A 101 5.07 7.87 -7.93
CA ALA A 101 3.97 7.59 -7.01
C ALA A 101 3.12 8.85 -6.71
N VAL A 102 3.76 10.00 -6.50
CA VAL A 102 3.07 11.30 -6.36
C VAL A 102 2.28 11.64 -7.63
N GLY A 103 2.90 11.49 -8.81
CA GLY A 103 2.24 11.71 -10.09
C GLY A 103 1.02 10.81 -10.30
N HIS A 104 1.15 9.52 -9.96
CA HIS A 104 0.04 8.56 -9.99
C HIS A 104 -1.11 8.99 -9.08
N LEU A 105 -0.84 9.27 -7.80
CA LEU A 105 -1.88 9.66 -6.83
C LEU A 105 -2.58 10.97 -7.22
N THR A 106 -1.82 12.00 -7.59
CA THR A 106 -2.38 13.30 -7.97
C THR A 106 -3.13 13.25 -9.30
N GLY A 107 -2.64 12.45 -10.25
CA GLY A 107 -3.33 12.16 -11.51
C GLY A 107 -4.67 11.45 -11.27
N SER A 108 -4.68 10.41 -10.42
CA SER A 108 -5.92 9.69 -10.05
C SER A 108 -6.95 10.60 -9.40
N ILE A 109 -6.53 11.52 -8.53
CA ILE A 109 -7.46 12.51 -7.93
C ILE A 109 -8.10 13.37 -9.02
N ARG A 110 -7.31 13.88 -9.98
CA ARG A 110 -7.80 14.77 -11.03
C ARG A 110 -8.74 14.06 -12.00
N LEU A 111 -8.36 12.87 -12.48
CA LEU A 111 -9.19 12.05 -13.36
C LEU A 111 -10.51 11.66 -12.69
N GLY A 112 -10.50 11.41 -11.38
CA GLY A 112 -11.71 11.15 -10.60
C GLY A 112 -12.69 12.32 -10.54
N LEU A 113 -12.33 13.52 -10.99
CA LEU A 113 -13.24 14.67 -11.05
C LEU A 113 -14.09 14.72 -12.32
N ASP A 114 -13.78 13.88 -13.30
CA ASP A 114 -14.57 13.76 -14.54
C ASP A 114 -15.79 12.84 -14.34
N ASP A 115 -15.78 12.00 -13.30
CA ASP A 115 -16.88 11.11 -12.94
C ASP A 115 -17.76 11.72 -11.81
N PRO A 116 -19.06 12.01 -12.05
CA PRO A 116 -19.95 12.56 -11.04
C PRO A 116 -20.08 11.70 -9.77
N MET A 117 -20.02 10.38 -9.90
CA MET A 117 -20.12 9.47 -8.75
C MET A 117 -18.88 9.55 -7.87
N SER A 118 -17.70 9.62 -8.47
CA SER A 118 -16.42 9.82 -7.77
C SER A 118 -16.38 11.17 -7.05
N ARG A 119 -16.86 12.24 -7.68
CA ARG A 119 -16.99 13.57 -7.04
C ARG A 119 -17.94 13.50 -5.83
N MET A 120 -19.12 12.94 -6.00
CA MET A 120 -20.12 12.82 -4.94
C MET A 120 -19.58 12.01 -3.75
N THR A 121 -18.93 10.88 -4.02
CA THR A 121 -18.32 10.03 -3.00
C THR A 121 -17.22 10.76 -2.24
N ARG A 122 -16.40 11.56 -2.92
CA ARG A 122 -15.36 12.39 -2.28
C ARG A 122 -15.98 13.46 -1.38
N ILE A 123 -16.98 14.19 -1.87
CA ILE A 123 -17.69 15.23 -1.10
C ILE A 123 -18.35 14.63 0.13
N GLY A 124 -19.14 13.57 -0.04
CA GLY A 124 -19.84 12.90 1.06
C GLY A 124 -18.89 12.38 2.12
N ARG A 125 -17.79 11.72 1.71
CA ARG A 125 -16.77 11.23 2.64
C ARG A 125 -16.06 12.36 3.38
N HIS A 126 -15.77 13.48 2.70
CA HIS A 126 -15.18 14.64 3.37
C HIS A 126 -16.11 15.25 4.43
N LEU A 127 -17.40 15.38 4.13
CA LEU A 127 -18.39 15.86 5.09
C LEU A 127 -18.52 14.90 6.29
N LEU A 128 -18.63 13.59 6.05
CA LEU A 128 -18.71 12.58 7.11
C LEU A 128 -17.43 12.52 7.96
N ASP A 129 -16.27 12.71 7.36
CA ASP A 129 -14.99 12.54 8.02
C ASP A 129 -14.50 13.79 8.75
N ARG A 130 -14.86 14.99 8.27
CA ARG A 130 -14.24 16.27 8.64
C ARG A 130 -15.20 17.45 8.78
N ASP A 131 -16.50 17.25 8.56
CA ASP A 131 -17.52 18.32 8.51
C ASP A 131 -17.21 19.45 7.50
N THR A 132 -16.26 19.22 6.59
CA THR A 132 -15.84 20.19 5.57
C THR A 132 -15.35 19.50 4.32
N VAL A 133 -15.55 20.13 3.16
CA VAL A 133 -15.05 19.63 1.88
C VAL A 133 -13.66 20.20 1.64
N VAL A 134 -12.63 19.37 1.82
CA VAL A 134 -11.26 19.76 1.48
C VAL A 134 -11.14 20.06 -0.03
N PRO A 135 -10.58 21.22 -0.42
CA PRO A 135 -10.26 21.52 -1.82
C PRO A 135 -9.40 20.44 -2.48
N VAL A 136 -9.55 20.28 -3.78
CA VAL A 136 -8.75 19.30 -4.55
C VAL A 136 -7.30 19.72 -4.53
N GLU A 137 -7.06 21.01 -4.70
CA GLU A 137 -5.76 21.67 -4.79
C GLU A 137 -4.98 21.45 -3.50
N ASP A 138 -5.63 21.56 -2.33
CA ASP A 138 -5.02 21.26 -1.03
C ASP A 138 -4.64 19.78 -0.89
N SER A 139 -5.48 18.88 -1.43
CA SER A 139 -5.21 17.44 -1.42
C SER A 139 -4.00 17.11 -2.30
N VAL A 140 -3.90 17.76 -3.47
CA VAL A 140 -2.78 17.62 -4.41
C VAL A 140 -1.52 18.23 -3.82
N ALA A 141 -1.58 19.46 -3.31
CA ALA A 141 -0.44 20.16 -2.71
C ALA A 141 0.16 19.36 -1.55
N ARG A 142 -0.68 18.75 -0.70
CA ARG A 142 -0.23 17.88 0.38
C ARG A 142 0.57 16.67 -0.11
N LEU A 143 0.17 16.05 -1.22
CA LEU A 143 0.89 14.91 -1.81
C LEU A 143 2.17 15.36 -2.51
N THR A 144 2.13 16.47 -3.25
CA THR A 144 3.29 17.03 -3.97
C THR A 144 4.39 17.51 -3.02
N ALA A 145 4.04 17.90 -1.80
CA ALA A 145 5.01 18.30 -0.78
C ALA A 145 5.82 17.14 -0.19
N VAL A 146 5.40 15.88 -0.42
CA VAL A 146 6.09 14.71 0.13
C VAL A 146 7.44 14.51 -0.57
N THR A 147 8.50 14.50 0.24
CA THR A 147 9.87 14.25 -0.24
C THR A 147 10.23 12.77 -0.13
N ARG A 148 11.36 12.39 -0.76
CA ARG A 148 11.96 11.07 -0.56
C ARG A 148 12.24 10.80 0.91
N ASP A 149 12.80 11.77 1.63
CA ASP A 149 13.19 11.60 3.02
C ASP A 149 11.99 11.41 3.94
N ASP A 150 10.83 12.00 3.61
CA ASP A 150 9.58 11.74 4.33
C ASP A 150 9.14 10.28 4.16
N VAL A 151 9.25 9.72 2.95
CA VAL A 151 8.90 8.32 2.65
C VAL A 151 9.86 7.36 3.35
N VAL A 152 11.17 7.62 3.29
CA VAL A 152 12.18 6.81 3.98
C VAL A 152 11.99 6.88 5.50
N GLY A 153 11.79 8.10 6.03
CA GLY A 153 11.56 8.33 7.44
C GLY A 153 10.28 7.65 7.95
N TYR A 154 9.21 7.63 7.15
CA TYR A 154 7.98 6.91 7.48
C TYR A 154 8.24 5.41 7.67
N TRP A 155 8.87 4.75 6.69
CA TRP A 155 9.14 3.31 6.77
C TRP A 155 10.10 2.94 7.90
N ALA A 156 11.07 3.80 8.20
CA ALA A 156 12.01 3.57 9.30
C ALA A 156 11.37 3.70 10.69
N ARG A 157 10.36 4.56 10.86
CA ARG A 157 9.65 4.77 12.14
C ARG A 157 8.51 3.77 12.36
N GLU A 158 7.89 3.30 11.29
CA GLU A 158 6.72 2.43 11.39
C GLU A 158 7.14 1.03 11.86
N SER A 159 6.71 0.68 13.07
CA SER A 159 7.11 -0.53 13.80
C SER A 159 5.92 -1.43 14.17
N ALA A 160 4.69 -1.08 13.77
CA ALA A 160 3.53 -1.94 14.03
C ALA A 160 3.71 -3.31 13.36
N PRO A 161 3.42 -4.43 14.04
CA PRO A 161 3.60 -5.76 13.46
C PRO A 161 2.68 -5.96 12.26
N TRP A 162 3.11 -6.78 11.32
CA TRP A 162 2.25 -7.28 10.26
C TRP A 162 1.35 -8.39 10.78
N CYS A 163 0.10 -8.38 10.34
CA CYS A 163 -0.86 -9.46 10.50
C CYS A 163 -1.09 -10.11 9.15
N LEU A 164 -1.15 -11.44 9.10
CA LEU A 164 -1.46 -12.18 7.88
C LEU A 164 -2.83 -12.86 8.01
N ALA A 165 -3.67 -12.66 7.00
CA ALA A 165 -4.79 -13.52 6.70
C ALA A 165 -4.52 -14.25 5.37
N ALA A 166 -4.86 -15.52 5.32
CA ALA A 166 -4.61 -16.33 4.13
C ALA A 166 -5.74 -17.34 3.91
N VAL A 167 -6.17 -17.47 2.66
CA VAL A 167 -7.31 -18.33 2.28
C VAL A 167 -6.92 -19.15 1.06
N GLY A 168 -7.12 -20.47 1.13
CA GLY A 168 -6.88 -21.37 0.00
C GLY A 168 -6.96 -22.85 0.41
N PRO A 169 -7.07 -23.77 -0.55
CA PRO A 169 -7.06 -25.20 -0.27
C PRO A 169 -5.66 -25.65 0.19
N GLY A 170 -5.62 -26.56 1.16
CA GLY A 170 -4.36 -27.11 1.68
C GLY A 170 -3.52 -26.14 2.51
N MET A 171 -4.09 -25.02 2.98
CA MET A 171 -3.43 -24.07 3.88
C MET A 171 -2.93 -24.81 5.13
N PRO A 172 -1.61 -25.01 5.30
CA PRO A 172 -1.08 -25.72 6.44
C PRO A 172 -1.17 -24.79 7.65
N GLY A 173 -1.62 -25.31 8.78
CA GLY A 173 -1.55 -24.62 10.07
C GLY A 173 -0.13 -24.36 10.59
N GLY A 174 0.88 -24.17 9.72
CA GLY A 174 2.27 -23.92 10.17
C GLY A 174 3.38 -23.81 9.12
N GLY A 175 3.14 -23.94 7.81
CA GLY A 175 4.22 -23.95 6.80
C GLY A 175 4.44 -22.61 6.07
N GLY A 176 3.69 -22.38 4.99
CA GLY A 176 3.90 -21.22 4.12
C GLY A 176 3.38 -19.88 4.67
N ALA A 177 2.25 -19.89 5.39
CA ALA A 177 1.67 -18.66 5.94
C ALA A 177 2.42 -18.15 7.18
N ALA A 178 2.83 -19.05 8.08
CA ALA A 178 3.62 -18.69 9.25
C ALA A 178 4.98 -18.10 8.85
N GLY A 179 5.67 -18.75 7.89
CA GLY A 179 6.95 -18.25 7.37
C GLY A 179 6.86 -16.90 6.65
N LEU A 180 5.73 -16.59 6.01
CA LEU A 180 5.48 -15.26 5.44
C LEU A 180 5.37 -14.19 6.54
N LEU A 181 4.66 -14.48 7.62
CA LEU A 181 4.45 -13.56 8.74
C LEU A 181 5.77 -13.29 9.48
N ASP A 182 6.57 -14.33 9.72
CA ASP A 182 7.91 -14.23 10.30
C ASP A 182 8.87 -13.47 9.37
N GLY A 183 8.73 -13.68 8.06
CA GLY A 183 9.49 -12.99 7.02
C GLY A 183 9.25 -11.49 6.96
N VAL A 184 8.07 -10.99 7.35
CA VAL A 184 7.80 -9.55 7.32
C VAL A 184 7.92 -8.86 8.68
N SER A 185 7.96 -9.64 9.77
CA SER A 185 7.94 -9.13 11.13
C SER A 185 9.32 -8.89 11.74
N GLY A 186 10.39 -9.31 11.05
CA GLY A 186 11.80 -9.01 11.41
C GLY A 186 12.42 -8.03 10.45
#